data_AF-A0A1C7EI45-F1
#
_entry.id   AF-A0A1C7EI45-F1
#
_cell.length_a   1.000
_cell.length_b   1.000
_cell.length_c   1.000
_cell.angle_alpha   90.00
_cell.angle_beta   90.00
_cell.angle_gamma   90.00
#
_symmetry.space_group_name_H-M   'P 1'
#
loop_
_entity.id
_entity.type
_entity.pdbx_description
1 polymer ?
#
loop_
_entity_poly.entity_id
_entity_poly.type
_entity_poly.pdbx_seq_one_letter_code
_entity_poly.pdbx_strand_id
1 'polypeptide(L)'
;MRNENGITLVELLGVLVITSIIMVVIMSVFSTGANSSERTASRQQLQQESNLIVEQIRASYLKNEKDSAVERQFKVRVDGSKLLISRIDGSNENIISTGYQYSMGTGTGPAVVVFDRTKVSPFYLKTCSNNQCFEVQTSFSKLK
;
A
#
# COMPACT_ATOMS: atom_id res chain seq x y z
N MET A 1 -60.71 3.92 38.63
CA MET A 1 -60.13 2.57 38.48
C MET A 1 -58.71 2.75 37.96
N ARG A 2 -57.68 2.43 38.75
CA ARG A 2 -56.25 2.56 38.38
C ARG A 2 -55.74 1.19 37.96
N ASN A 3 -55.05 1.14 36.82
CA ASN A 3 -54.57 -0.07 36.19
C ASN A 3 -53.21 -0.45 36.78
N GLU A 4 -53.15 -1.48 37.61
CA GLU A 4 -51.94 -1.99 38.28
C GLU A 4 -51.30 -3.10 37.43
N ASN A 5 -50.81 -2.75 36.24
CA ASN A 5 -50.01 -3.68 35.42
C ASN A 5 -48.55 -3.63 35.89
N GLY A 6 -48.19 -4.43 36.89
CA GLY A 6 -46.82 -4.56 37.38
C GLY A 6 -45.97 -5.46 36.48
N ILE A 7 -44.79 -4.97 36.06
CA ILE A 7 -43.76 -5.82 35.41
C ILE A 7 -43.27 -6.85 36.42
N THR A 8 -43.26 -8.12 36.03
CA THR A 8 -42.69 -9.19 36.86
C THR A 8 -41.17 -9.22 36.73
N LEU A 9 -40.46 -9.56 37.81
CA LEU A 9 -38.99 -9.63 37.82
C LEU A 9 -38.43 -10.57 36.73
N VAL A 10 -39.14 -11.67 36.49
CA VAL A 10 -38.78 -12.68 35.49
C VAL A 10 -38.89 -12.13 34.08
N GLU A 11 -39.90 -11.32 33.80
CA GLU A 11 -40.12 -10.69 32.50
C GLU A 11 -39.03 -9.64 32.21
N LEU A 12 -38.65 -8.84 33.22
CA LEU A 12 -37.52 -7.90 33.10
C LEU A 12 -36.19 -8.62 32.84
N LEU A 13 -35.92 -9.71 33.58
CA LEU A 13 -34.71 -10.53 33.39
C LEU A 13 -34.69 -11.18 32.00
N GLY A 14 -35.83 -11.69 31.53
CA GLY A 14 -35.96 -12.27 30.20
C GLY A 14 -35.62 -11.26 29.10
N VAL A 15 -36.16 -10.04 29.19
CA VAL A 15 -35.84 -8.96 28.25
C VAL A 15 -34.37 -8.59 28.30
N LEU A 16 -33.77 -8.51 29.50
CA LEU A 16 -32.36 -8.14 29.68
C LEU A 16 -31.43 -9.21 29.08
N VAL A 17 -31.74 -10.50 29.29
CA VAL A 17 -30.99 -11.61 28.68
C VAL A 17 -31.07 -11.55 27.16
N ILE A 18 -32.26 -11.44 26.58
CA ILE A 18 -32.44 -11.38 25.12
C ILE A 18 -31.70 -10.17 24.54
N THR A 19 -31.83 -9.00 25.17
CA THR A 19 -31.15 -7.78 24.73
C THR A 19 -29.63 -7.91 24.78
N SER A 20 -29.09 -8.56 25.83
CA SER A 20 -27.65 -8.79 25.95
C SER A 20 -27.11 -9.68 24.82
N ILE A 21 -27.83 -10.74 24.47
CA ILE A 21 -27.46 -11.65 23.37
C ILE A 21 -27.46 -10.89 22.04
N ILE A 22 -28.51 -10.10 21.79
CA ILE A 22 -28.62 -9.29 20.56
C ILE A 22 -27.46 -8.28 20.48
N MET A 23 -27.15 -7.58 21.57
CA MET A 23 -26.04 -6.62 21.60
C MET A 23 -24.68 -7.27 21.32
N VAL A 24 -24.42 -8.45 21.86
CA VAL A 24 -23.19 -9.20 21.59
C VAL A 24 -23.06 -9.54 20.11
N VAL A 25 -24.16 -9.97 19.47
CA VAL A 25 -24.17 -10.28 18.04
C VAL A 25 -23.95 -9.02 17.19
N ILE A 26 -24.60 -7.90 17.54
CA ILE A 26 -24.40 -6.63 16.82
C ILE A 26 -22.94 -6.18 16.92
N MET A 27 -22.36 -6.23 18.13
CA MET A 27 -20.97 -5.84 18.36
C MET A 27 -19.98 -6.74 17.61
N SER A 28 -20.24 -8.04 17.51
CA SER A 28 -19.34 -8.95 16.78
C SER A 28 -19.33 -8.67 15.28
N VAL A 29 -20.51 -8.42 14.69
CA VAL A 29 -20.62 -8.02 13.28
C VAL A 29 -19.97 -6.66 13.04
N PHE A 30 -20.24 -5.68 13.91
CA PHE A 30 -19.65 -4.35 13.81
C PHE A 30 -18.12 -4.39 13.90
N SER A 31 -17.58 -5.11 14.89
CA SER A 31 -16.14 -5.29 15.07
C SER A 31 -15.49 -5.96 13.86
N THR A 32 -16.14 -6.99 13.31
CA THR A 32 -15.66 -7.66 12.08
C THR A 32 -15.66 -6.71 10.88
N GLY A 33 -16.74 -5.93 10.72
CA GLY A 33 -16.86 -4.93 9.67
C GLY A 33 -15.80 -3.84 9.76
N ALA A 34 -15.58 -3.29 10.95
CA ALA A 34 -14.57 -2.26 11.20
C ALA A 34 -13.15 -2.77 10.87
N ASN A 35 -12.78 -3.96 11.37
CA ASN A 35 -11.49 -4.58 11.11
C ASN A 35 -11.27 -4.89 9.61
N SER A 36 -12.32 -5.33 8.91
CA SER A 36 -12.27 -5.59 7.47
C SER A 36 -12.09 -4.30 6.66
N SER A 37 -12.80 -3.23 7.07
CA SER A 37 -12.69 -1.91 6.46
C SER A 37 -11.27 -1.35 6.60
N GLU A 38 -10.70 -1.40 7.80
CA GLU A 38 -9.33 -0.95 8.06
C GLU A 38 -8.29 -1.71 7.22
N ARG A 39 -8.40 -3.04 7.15
CA ARG A 39 -7.53 -3.87 6.32
C ARG A 39 -7.63 -3.54 4.84
N THR A 40 -8.83 -3.22 4.36
CA THR A 40 -9.07 -2.84 2.97
C THR A 40 -8.50 -1.47 2.67
N ALA A 41 -8.70 -0.50 3.56
CA ALA A 41 -8.17 0.85 3.44
C ALA A 41 -6.63 0.84 3.41
N SER A 42 -6.00 0.09 4.33
CA SER A 42 -4.53 -0.04 4.36
C SER A 42 -3.97 -0.69 3.08
N ARG A 43 -4.64 -1.73 2.56
CA ARG A 43 -4.26 -2.35 1.29
C ARG A 43 -4.39 -1.39 0.10
N GLN A 44 -5.44 -0.57 0.07
CA GLN A 44 -5.63 0.45 -0.97
C GLN A 44 -4.54 1.52 -0.90
N GLN A 45 -4.16 1.96 0.30
CA GLN A 45 -3.04 2.90 0.49
C GLN A 45 -1.74 2.32 -0.07
N LEU A 46 -1.40 1.07 0.27
CA LEU A 46 -0.20 0.39 -0.26
C LEU A 46 -0.22 0.29 -1.79
N GLN A 47 -1.38 0.02 -2.38
CA GLN A 47 -1.54 -0.02 -3.83
C GLN A 47 -1.34 1.36 -4.47
N GLN A 48 -1.96 2.40 -3.91
CA GLN A 48 -1.81 3.77 -4.42
C GLN A 48 -0.35 4.24 -4.34
N GLU A 49 0.31 3.96 -3.23
CA GLU A 49 1.73 4.29 -3.04
C GLU A 49 2.61 3.56 -4.07
N SER A 50 2.39 2.25 -4.25
CA SER A 50 3.17 1.47 -5.20
C SER A 50 2.95 1.93 -6.64
N ASN A 51 1.73 2.33 -7.00
CA ASN A 51 1.43 2.92 -8.30
C ASN A 51 2.12 4.27 -8.47
N LEU A 52 2.09 5.13 -7.45
CA LEU A 52 2.76 6.43 -7.46
C LEU A 52 4.28 6.27 -7.65
N ILE A 53 4.91 5.32 -6.96
CA ILE A 53 6.32 4.96 -7.15
C ILE A 53 6.59 4.56 -8.61
N VAL A 54 5.78 3.66 -9.17
CA VAL A 54 5.94 3.19 -10.55
C VAL A 54 5.78 4.32 -11.55
N GLU A 55 4.82 5.23 -11.34
CA GLU A 55 4.64 6.40 -12.21
C GLU A 55 5.81 7.38 -12.11
N GLN A 56 6.38 7.61 -10.92
CA GLN A 56 7.58 8.44 -10.77
C GLN A 56 8.80 7.83 -11.49
N ILE A 57 8.98 6.50 -11.39
CA ILE A 57 10.02 5.78 -12.12
C ILE A 57 9.74 5.85 -13.63
N ARG A 58 8.49 5.69 -14.06
CA ARG A 58 8.09 5.80 -15.47
C ARG A 58 8.35 7.19 -16.03
N ALA A 59 7.93 8.23 -15.33
CA ALA A 59 8.16 9.62 -15.71
C ALA A 59 9.67 9.88 -15.83
N SER A 60 10.44 9.34 -14.89
CA SER A 60 11.89 9.38 -14.95
C SER A 60 12.42 8.62 -16.15
N TYR A 61 11.93 7.43 -16.48
CA TYR A 61 12.33 6.59 -17.62
C TYR A 61 11.99 7.19 -18.99
N LEU A 62 10.85 7.86 -19.12
CA LEU A 62 10.35 8.44 -20.36
C LEU A 62 10.93 9.82 -20.70
N LYS A 63 11.73 10.45 -19.81
CA LYS A 63 12.45 11.69 -20.16
C LYS A 63 13.21 11.52 -21.48
N ASN A 64 13.17 12.56 -22.30
CA ASN A 64 13.71 12.55 -23.65
C ASN A 64 15.23 12.37 -23.62
N GLU A 65 15.71 11.25 -24.18
CA GLU A 65 17.14 10.92 -24.22
C GLU A 65 17.92 11.70 -25.28
N LYS A 66 17.21 12.43 -26.16
CA LYS A 66 17.84 13.33 -27.14
C LYS A 66 18.27 14.66 -26.50
N ASP A 67 17.84 14.93 -25.27
CA ASP A 67 18.35 16.04 -24.49
C ASP A 67 19.71 15.66 -23.89
N SER A 68 20.75 16.42 -24.24
CA SER A 68 22.13 16.22 -23.74
C SER A 68 22.24 16.27 -22.22
N ALA A 69 21.26 16.83 -21.51
CA ALA A 69 21.20 16.87 -20.05
C ALA A 69 20.63 15.57 -19.41
N VAL A 70 20.06 14.65 -20.20
CA VAL A 70 19.41 13.43 -19.72
C VAL A 70 20.33 12.22 -19.91
N GLU A 71 20.80 11.66 -18.81
CA GLU A 71 21.60 10.43 -18.82
C GLU A 71 20.78 9.24 -19.32
N ARG A 72 21.41 8.39 -20.14
CA ARG A 72 20.81 7.16 -20.68
C ARG A 72 20.34 6.20 -19.59
N GLN A 73 21.05 6.17 -18.47
CA GLN A 73 20.81 5.26 -17.37
C GLN A 73 20.57 6.03 -16.08
N PHE A 74 19.79 5.44 -15.18
CA PHE A 74 19.59 5.94 -13.82
C PHE A 74 19.42 4.76 -12.87
N LYS A 75 19.64 4.98 -11.58
CA LYS A 75 19.50 3.95 -10.55
C LYS A 75 18.36 4.29 -9.60
N VAL A 76 17.67 3.24 -9.17
CA VAL A 76 16.76 3.29 -8.03
C VAL A 76 17.38 2.44 -6.94
N ARG A 77 17.44 2.94 -5.71
CA ARG A 77 17.97 2.20 -4.54
C ARG A 77 17.00 2.24 -3.36
N VAL A 78 16.97 1.16 -2.58
CA VAL A 78 16.35 1.16 -1.25
C VAL A 78 17.40 1.59 -0.23
N ASP A 79 17.03 2.53 0.63
CA ASP A 79 17.84 2.96 1.78
C ASP A 79 16.97 2.95 3.04
N GLY A 80 16.99 1.83 3.75
CA GLY A 80 16.10 1.59 4.89
C GLY A 80 14.63 1.74 4.51
N SER A 81 13.97 2.75 5.05
CA SER A 81 12.55 3.08 4.81
C SER A 81 12.34 4.11 3.70
N LYS A 82 13.37 4.39 2.89
CA LYS A 82 13.33 5.33 1.78
C LYS A 82 13.60 4.62 0.46
N LEU A 83 12.89 5.06 -0.57
CA LEU A 83 13.14 4.69 -1.94
C LEU A 83 13.68 5.91 -2.67
N LEU A 84 14.82 5.74 -3.34
CA LEU A 84 15.62 6.83 -3.88
C LEU A 84 15.86 6.62 -5.37
N ILE A 85 15.77 7.69 -6.15
CA ILE A 85 16.19 7.73 -7.55
C ILE A 85 17.39 8.64 -7.70
N SER A 86 18.42 8.20 -8.42
CA SER A 86 19.63 9.00 -8.65
C SER A 86 20.24 8.68 -10.01
N ARG A 87 21.22 9.50 -10.40
CA ARG A 87 22.11 9.21 -11.53
C ARG A 87 23.01 8.03 -11.19
N ILE A 88 23.64 7.45 -12.21
CA ILE A 88 24.49 6.26 -12.02
C ILE A 88 25.65 6.55 -11.06
N ASP A 89 26.25 7.74 -11.17
CA ASP A 89 27.30 8.24 -10.30
C ASP A 89 26.85 8.49 -8.84
N GLY A 90 25.53 8.49 -8.56
CA GLY A 90 24.96 8.78 -7.25
C GLY A 90 24.68 10.26 -6.99
N SER A 91 24.92 11.13 -7.95
CA SER A 91 24.52 12.54 -7.86
C SER A 91 23.01 12.71 -8.10
N ASN A 92 22.47 13.87 -7.68
CA ASN A 92 21.06 14.24 -7.84
C ASN A 92 20.07 13.21 -7.27
N GLU A 93 20.34 12.76 -6.05
CA GLU A 93 19.48 11.83 -5.35
C GLU A 93 18.16 12.51 -4.94
N ASN A 94 17.05 11.92 -5.37
CA ASN A 94 15.71 12.36 -5.02
C ASN A 94 14.94 11.23 -4.33
N ILE A 95 14.18 11.58 -3.30
CA ILE A 95 13.35 10.66 -2.56
C ILE A 95 12.02 10.50 -3.30
N ILE A 96 11.71 9.28 -3.72
CA ILE A 96 10.46 8.99 -4.44
C ILE A 96 9.36 8.45 -3.51
N SER A 97 9.75 7.82 -2.39
CA SER A 97 8.82 7.37 -1.37
C SER A 97 9.51 7.12 -0.01
N THR A 98 8.76 7.23 1.09
CA THR A 98 9.24 7.03 2.47
C THR A 98 8.18 6.42 3.37
N GLY A 99 8.61 5.73 4.44
CA GLY A 99 7.70 5.27 5.50
C GLY A 99 7.21 3.83 5.32
N TYR A 100 7.68 3.13 4.30
CA TYR A 100 7.35 1.74 4.02
C TYR A 100 8.62 0.89 3.96
N GLN A 101 8.44 -0.43 4.05
CA GLN A 101 9.50 -1.37 3.75
C GLN A 101 9.45 -1.74 2.28
N TYR A 102 10.58 -1.59 1.58
CA TYR A 102 10.67 -1.88 0.15
C TYR A 102 11.57 -3.08 -0.11
N SER A 103 11.12 -3.94 -1.01
CA SER A 103 11.97 -4.90 -1.70
C SER A 103 11.75 -4.72 -3.19
N MET A 104 12.82 -4.59 -3.96
CA MET A 104 12.71 -4.38 -5.40
C MET A 104 13.73 -5.21 -6.17
N GLY A 105 13.58 -5.23 -7.49
CA GLY A 105 14.53 -5.92 -8.33
C GLY A 105 14.10 -6.09 -9.77
N THR A 106 14.94 -6.78 -10.54
CA THR A 106 14.55 -7.45 -11.79
C THR A 106 14.00 -8.87 -11.52
N GLY A 107 13.74 -9.18 -10.25
CA GLY A 107 13.33 -10.46 -9.66
C GLY A 107 13.30 -10.34 -8.12
N THR A 108 13.46 -11.42 -7.36
CA THR A 108 13.60 -11.38 -5.90
C THR A 108 15.06 -11.14 -5.49
N GLY A 109 15.47 -9.87 -5.29
CA GLY A 109 16.60 -9.63 -4.38
C GLY A 109 17.70 -8.59 -4.66
N PRO A 110 17.67 -7.67 -5.64
CA PRO A 110 18.63 -6.55 -5.61
C PRO A 110 18.02 -5.25 -5.05
N ALA A 111 18.59 -4.77 -3.93
CA ALA A 111 18.27 -3.47 -3.31
C ALA A 111 18.63 -2.24 -4.17
N VAL A 112 19.19 -2.46 -5.36
CA VAL A 112 19.50 -1.43 -6.36
C VAL A 112 19.11 -1.96 -7.73
N VAL A 113 18.35 -1.16 -8.48
CA VAL A 113 17.96 -1.45 -9.87
C VAL A 113 18.49 -0.35 -10.77
N VAL A 114 19.18 -0.74 -11.83
CA VAL A 114 19.66 0.19 -12.86
C VAL A 114 18.76 0.07 -14.08
N PHE A 115 18.22 1.20 -14.51
CA PHE A 115 17.35 1.30 -15.67
C PHE A 115 18.13 1.84 -16.87
N ASP A 116 17.94 1.25 -18.04
CA ASP A 116 18.41 1.76 -19.33
C ASP A 116 17.20 2.21 -20.15
N ARG A 117 17.10 3.52 -20.43
CA ARG A 117 15.96 4.13 -21.14
C ARG A 117 15.74 3.58 -22.55
N THR A 118 16.75 2.94 -23.12
CA THR A 118 16.74 2.40 -24.48
C THR A 118 16.30 0.92 -24.55
N LYS A 119 16.20 0.24 -23.40
CA LYS A 119 15.91 -1.18 -23.31
C LYS A 119 14.72 -1.44 -22.41
N VAL A 120 13.91 -2.41 -22.79
CA VAL A 120 12.84 -2.90 -21.92
C VAL A 120 13.46 -3.36 -20.60
N SER A 121 13.00 -2.76 -19.50
CA SER A 121 13.56 -3.00 -18.16
C SER A 121 12.47 -3.62 -17.28
N PRO A 122 12.54 -4.91 -16.93
CA PRO A 122 11.61 -5.52 -15.99
C PRO A 122 11.82 -4.95 -14.59
N PHE A 123 10.73 -4.80 -13.84
CA PHE A 123 10.75 -4.22 -12.51
C PHE A 123 9.74 -4.91 -11.60
N TYR A 124 10.26 -5.33 -10.46
CA TYR A 124 9.51 -5.83 -9.33
C TYR A 124 9.61 -4.85 -8.17
N LEU A 125 8.48 -4.54 -7.56
CA LEU A 125 8.39 -3.75 -6.33
C LEU A 125 7.45 -4.45 -5.36
N LYS A 126 7.91 -4.61 -4.12
CA LYS A 126 7.12 -5.04 -2.98
C LYS A 126 7.19 -3.95 -1.92
N THR A 127 6.02 -3.41 -1.58
CA THR A 127 5.85 -2.37 -0.57
C THR A 127 5.08 -2.97 0.60
N CYS A 128 5.63 -2.89 1.81
CA CYS A 128 5.01 -3.45 3.01
C CYS A 128 4.83 -2.40 4.12
N SER A 129 3.69 -2.47 4.81
CA SER A 129 3.38 -1.73 6.04
C SER A 129 2.44 -2.56 6.92
N ASN A 130 2.64 -2.53 8.24
CA ASN A 130 1.76 -3.15 9.24
C ASN A 130 1.28 -4.57 8.87
N ASN A 131 2.23 -5.43 8.50
CA ASN A 131 2.00 -6.84 8.14
C ASN A 131 1.19 -7.09 6.86
N GLN A 132 0.91 -6.03 6.09
CA GLN A 132 0.35 -6.10 4.75
C GLN A 132 1.42 -5.73 3.72
N CYS A 133 1.36 -6.37 2.56
CA CYS A 133 2.26 -6.08 1.45
C CYS A 133 1.46 -5.96 0.15
N PHE A 134 1.94 -5.12 -0.74
CA PHE A 134 1.47 -5.01 -2.10
C PHE A 134 2.65 -5.20 -3.06
N GLU A 135 2.42 -5.96 -4.13
CA GLU A 135 3.45 -6.34 -5.08
C GLU A 135 3.06 -5.88 -6.48
N VAL A 136 4.02 -5.27 -7.16
CA VAL A 136 3.90 -4.82 -8.55
C VAL A 136 4.96 -5.52 -9.38
N GLN A 137 4.52 -6.18 -10.45
CA GLN A 137 5.38 -6.71 -11.51
C GLN A 137 5.05 -5.96 -12.78
N THR A 138 6.04 -5.27 -13.34
CA THR A 138 5.86 -4.48 -14.55
C THR A 138 7.14 -4.44 -15.38
N SER A 139 7.06 -3.84 -16.56
CA SER A 139 8.20 -3.60 -17.43
C SER A 139 8.11 -2.20 -18.02
N PHE A 140 9.20 -1.45 -17.94
CA PHE A 140 9.29 -0.14 -18.58
C PHE A 140 9.78 -0.31 -20.01
N SER A 141 9.04 0.23 -20.97
CA SER A 141 9.39 0.22 -22.39
C SER A 141 8.91 1.52 -23.05
N LYS A 142 9.50 1.87 -24.20
CA LYS A 142 9.03 2.97 -25.05
C LYS A 142 8.25 2.37 -26.22
N LEU A 143 7.12 2.96 -26.57
CA LEU A 143 6.42 2.63 -27.82
C LEU A 143 7.33 3.06 -28.98
N LYS A 144 7.60 2.12 -29.89
CA LYS A 144 8.37 2.37 -31.11
C LYS A 144 7.55 3.11 -32.15
#